data_AF-A0A4P0YGF5-F1
#
_entry.id   AF-A0A4P0YGF5-F1
#
_cell.length_a   1.000
_cell.length_b   1.000
_cell.length_c   1.000
_cell.angle_alpha   90.00
_cell.angle_beta   90.00
_cell.angle_gamma   90.00
#
_symmetry.space_group_name_H-M   'P 1'
#
loop_
_entity.id
_entity.type
_entity.pdbx_description
1 polymer ?
#
loop_
_entity_poly.entity_id
_entity_poly.type
_entity_poly.pdbx_seq_one_letter_code
_entity_poly.pdbx_strand_id
1 'polypeptide(L)'
;MNSVIQRASSLVFDTVEAKKHATRNRANGELFYGRRGTLTHFSLQEAMCELEGGAGCALFPCGAAAVANTILAFVEQGDHVLMTNTAYEPSQDFCTKILAKLGVTTSWFDPLIGADIARLVRPETRVVFLESPGSITMEVHDVPAIVAAVRQVAPEAIIMIDNTWAAGILFKALDFGIDISIQAGTKYLIGHSDAMVGTAVANARCWPQLRENAYLMGQMLDADTAYMTSRGLRTLGVRLRQHHESSLRIAEWLAQHPQGGAGKPPRTARQ
;
A
#
# COMPACT_ATOMS: atom_id res chain seq x y z
N MET A 1 0.22 -13.26 22.09
CA MET A 1 -0.15 -12.16 23.00
C MET A 1 -0.60 -10.98 22.15
N ASN A 2 -1.68 -10.27 22.49
CA ASN A 2 -2.05 -9.04 21.78
C ASN A 2 -1.25 -7.86 22.35
N SER A 3 -1.00 -6.83 21.55
CA SER A 3 -0.40 -5.58 22.04
C SER A 3 -1.34 -4.86 23.01
N VAL A 4 -0.83 -3.89 23.77
CA VAL A 4 -1.68 -2.96 24.51
C VAL A 4 -2.46 -2.04 23.55
N ILE A 5 -3.54 -1.44 24.05
CA ILE A 5 -4.21 -0.29 23.42
C ILE A 5 -3.79 0.96 24.20
N GLN A 6 -2.76 1.66 23.71
CA GLN A 6 -2.24 2.87 24.32
C GLN A 6 -2.79 4.10 23.58
N ARG A 7 -3.88 4.66 24.11
CA ARG A 7 -4.48 5.90 23.62
C ARG A 7 -3.75 7.10 24.20
N ALA A 8 -3.14 7.92 23.35
CA ALA A 8 -2.47 9.14 23.80
C ALA A 8 -2.39 10.17 22.66
N SER A 9 -2.56 11.44 23.00
CA SER A 9 -2.05 12.57 22.23
C SER A 9 -0.74 13.05 22.84
N SER A 10 -0.81 13.51 24.10
CA SER A 10 0.35 13.87 24.91
C SER A 10 1.06 12.63 25.45
N LEU A 11 2.38 12.60 25.28
CA LEU A 11 3.28 11.65 25.93
C LEU A 11 4.21 12.45 26.84
N VAL A 12 4.41 11.96 28.07
CA VAL A 12 5.14 12.67 29.12
C VAL A 12 6.60 12.26 29.10
N PHE A 13 7.48 13.19 29.47
CA PHE A 13 8.91 12.94 29.65
C PHE A 13 9.28 13.30 31.09
N ASP A 14 9.93 12.36 31.79
CA ASP A 14 10.33 12.56 33.19
C ASP A 14 11.42 13.62 33.35
N THR A 15 12.25 13.78 32.31
CA THR A 15 13.36 14.73 32.30
C THR A 15 13.51 15.42 30.93
N VAL A 16 14.21 16.55 30.92
CA VAL A 16 14.61 17.23 29.67
C VAL A 16 15.49 16.32 28.81
N GLU A 17 16.32 15.48 29.43
CA GLU A 17 17.15 14.51 28.73
C GLU A 17 16.30 13.44 28.02
N ALA A 18 15.29 12.88 28.71
CA ALA A 18 14.34 11.95 28.10
C ALA A 18 13.61 12.58 26.90
N LYS A 19 13.18 13.85 27.02
CA LYS A 19 12.59 14.59 25.90
C LYS A 19 13.56 14.74 24.72
N LYS A 20 14.84 15.04 24.98
CA LYS A 20 15.87 15.14 23.92
C LYS A 20 16.10 13.79 23.25
N HIS A 21 16.13 12.70 24.01
CA HIS A 21 16.23 11.33 23.49
C HIS A 21 15.03 11.01 22.58
N ALA A 22 13.81 11.22 23.07
CA ALA A 22 12.58 11.03 22.32
C ALA A 22 12.51 11.88 21.05
N THR A 23 13.04 13.11 21.10
CA THR A 23 13.07 13.99 19.92
C THR A 23 13.97 13.44 18.81
N ARG A 24 15.14 12.89 19.16
CA ARG A 24 16.07 12.27 18.19
C ARG A 24 15.47 10.99 17.59
N ASN A 25 14.75 10.22 18.42
CA ASN A 25 14.17 8.92 18.04
C ASN A 25 12.69 8.98 17.67
N ARG A 26 12.10 10.18 17.49
CA ARG A 26 10.64 10.39 17.25
C ARG A 26 10.05 9.65 16.06
N ALA A 27 10.91 9.11 15.20
CA ALA A 27 10.56 8.40 13.98
C ALA A 27 11.11 6.97 13.95
N ASN A 28 11.62 6.49 15.09
CA ASN A 28 12.31 5.21 15.28
C ASN A 28 11.73 4.44 16.48
N GLY A 29 10.41 4.44 16.65
CA GLY A 29 9.70 3.63 17.65
C GLY A 29 9.74 4.16 19.09
N GLU A 30 10.35 5.32 19.33
CA GLU A 30 10.36 5.95 20.66
C GLU A 30 9.09 6.79 20.88
N LEU A 31 8.49 6.66 22.07
CA LEU A 31 7.31 7.44 22.46
C LEU A 31 7.66 8.94 22.49
N PHE A 32 7.01 9.72 21.64
CA PHE A 32 7.29 11.16 21.49
C PHE A 32 6.02 12.01 21.48
N TYR A 33 5.11 11.75 20.53
CA TYR A 33 3.83 12.45 20.42
C TYR A 33 2.83 11.53 19.71
N GLY A 34 1.55 11.56 20.10
CA GLY A 34 0.54 10.61 19.61
C GLY A 34 0.39 10.56 18.08
N ARG A 35 0.66 11.66 17.38
CA ARG A 35 0.67 11.68 15.90
C ARG A 35 1.82 10.86 15.27
N ARG A 36 2.93 10.67 15.99
CA ARG A 36 4.01 9.75 15.58
C ARG A 36 3.71 8.30 15.94
N GLY A 37 2.65 8.06 16.73
CA GLY A 37 2.26 6.75 17.19
C GLY A 37 2.54 6.53 18.68
N THR A 38 2.07 5.38 19.13
CA THR A 38 2.20 4.83 20.48
C THR A 38 2.64 3.37 20.35
N LEU A 39 2.86 2.67 21.46
CA LEU A 39 3.26 1.26 21.43
C LEU A 39 2.31 0.38 20.60
N THR A 40 1.03 0.73 20.52
CA THR A 40 0.04 0.03 19.69
C THR A 40 0.31 0.18 18.20
N HIS A 41 0.67 1.39 17.76
CA HIS A 41 0.98 1.68 16.36
C HIS A 41 2.30 1.02 15.96
N PHE A 42 3.32 1.14 16.82
CA PHE A 42 4.63 0.54 16.57
C PHE A 42 4.54 -0.98 16.41
N SER A 43 3.70 -1.64 17.22
CA SER A 43 3.46 -3.08 17.08
C SER A 43 2.80 -3.46 15.74
N LEU A 44 1.83 -2.67 15.25
CA LEU A 44 1.26 -2.91 13.91
C LEU A 44 2.31 -2.67 12.82
N GLN A 45 3.07 -1.58 12.90
CA GLN A 45 4.08 -1.22 11.90
C GLN A 45 5.16 -2.30 11.80
N GLU A 46 5.66 -2.79 12.93
CA GLU A 46 6.62 -3.91 12.98
C GLU A 46 6.03 -5.17 12.33
N ALA A 47 4.80 -5.53 12.66
CA ALA A 47 4.13 -6.70 12.07
C ALA A 47 3.97 -6.56 10.55
N MET A 48 3.62 -5.37 10.04
CA MET A 48 3.50 -5.13 8.60
C MET A 48 4.87 -5.18 7.89
N CYS A 49 5.91 -4.60 8.49
CA CYS A 49 7.27 -4.69 7.96
C CYS A 49 7.74 -6.14 7.87
N GLU A 50 7.52 -6.95 8.91
CA GLU A 50 7.87 -8.38 8.92
C GLU A 50 7.10 -9.16 7.85
N LEU A 51 5.79 -8.91 7.71
CA LEU A 51 4.95 -9.62 6.74
C LEU A 51 5.30 -9.29 5.29
N GLU A 52 5.71 -8.06 4.99
CA GLU A 52 5.95 -7.60 3.61
C GLU A 52 7.45 -7.42 3.26
N GLY A 53 8.36 -7.58 4.22
CA GLY A 53 9.82 -7.42 4.02
C GLY A 53 10.28 -5.95 3.91
N GLY A 54 9.57 -5.03 4.56
CA GLY A 54 9.83 -3.58 4.44
C GLY A 54 10.72 -2.99 5.52
N ALA A 55 11.29 -1.82 5.24
CA ALA A 55 12.07 -1.04 6.20
C ALA A 55 11.19 -0.17 7.12
N GLY A 56 9.93 0.07 6.73
CA GLY A 56 9.00 0.85 7.51
C GLY A 56 7.58 0.81 6.94
N CYS A 57 6.60 1.08 7.81
CA CYS A 57 5.18 1.07 7.47
C CYS A 57 4.54 2.41 7.87
N ALA A 58 4.01 3.15 6.90
CA ALA A 58 3.18 4.32 7.16
C ALA A 58 1.73 3.89 7.38
N LEU A 59 1.05 4.51 8.35
CA LEU A 59 -0.34 4.23 8.71
C LEU A 59 -1.24 5.40 8.33
N PHE A 60 -2.38 5.08 7.74
CA PHE A 60 -3.35 6.04 7.20
C PHE A 60 -4.77 5.69 7.65
N PRO A 61 -5.70 6.66 7.68
CA PRO A 61 -7.07 6.41 8.13
C PRO A 61 -7.88 5.50 7.20
N CYS A 62 -7.47 5.33 5.93
CA CYS A 62 -8.08 4.39 5.00
C CYS A 62 -7.15 4.12 3.79
N GLY A 63 -7.48 3.13 2.96
CA GLY A 63 -6.72 2.82 1.75
C GLY A 63 -6.59 3.98 0.76
N ALA A 64 -7.68 4.71 0.51
CA ALA A 64 -7.65 5.88 -0.38
C ALA A 64 -6.69 6.98 0.13
N ALA A 65 -6.64 7.19 1.45
CA ALA A 65 -5.68 8.10 2.07
C ALA A 65 -4.23 7.59 1.93
N ALA A 66 -4.01 6.27 2.04
CA ALA A 66 -2.71 5.68 1.81
C ALA A 66 -2.23 5.88 0.37
N VAL A 67 -3.05 5.59 -0.62
CA VAL A 67 -2.71 5.79 -2.04
C VAL A 67 -2.40 7.26 -2.33
N ALA A 68 -3.34 8.16 -2.01
CA ALA A 68 -3.21 9.59 -2.32
C ALA A 68 -1.96 10.20 -1.67
N ASN A 69 -1.74 9.94 -0.37
CA ASN A 69 -0.60 10.54 0.34
C ASN A 69 0.72 9.85 0.03
N THR A 70 0.71 8.57 -0.35
CA THR A 70 1.94 7.91 -0.81
C THR A 70 2.38 8.50 -2.14
N ILE A 71 1.48 8.70 -3.11
CA ILE A 71 1.83 9.37 -4.37
C ILE A 71 2.31 10.81 -4.08
N LEU A 72 1.53 11.57 -3.30
CA LEU A 72 1.85 12.97 -2.95
C LEU A 72 3.20 13.13 -2.25
N ALA A 73 3.66 12.12 -1.52
CA ALA A 73 4.95 12.16 -0.83
C ALA A 73 6.16 12.21 -1.79
N PHE A 74 5.99 11.82 -3.06
CA PHE A 74 7.11 11.68 -4.01
C PHE A 74 7.03 12.58 -5.23
N VAL A 75 5.89 13.21 -5.49
CA VAL A 75 5.69 14.11 -6.64
C VAL A 75 5.77 15.58 -6.24
N GLU A 76 6.24 16.39 -7.18
CA GLU A 76 6.24 17.84 -7.14
C GLU A 76 5.79 18.44 -8.48
N GLN A 77 5.55 19.75 -8.52
CA GLN A 77 5.10 20.42 -9.74
C GLN A 77 6.03 20.12 -10.93
N GLY A 78 5.45 19.71 -12.06
CA GLY A 78 6.18 19.32 -13.27
C GLY A 78 6.36 17.81 -13.43
N ASP A 79 6.13 17.03 -12.38
CA ASP A 79 6.24 15.57 -12.45
C ASP A 79 5.10 14.91 -13.25
N HIS A 80 5.35 13.67 -13.63
CA HIS A 80 4.41 12.77 -14.27
C HIS A 80 4.22 11.48 -13.46
N VAL A 81 2.96 11.05 -13.34
CA VAL A 81 2.54 9.75 -12.80
C VAL A 81 2.08 8.85 -13.95
N LEU A 82 2.65 7.66 -14.07
CA LEU A 82 2.19 6.62 -14.99
C LEU A 82 1.40 5.57 -14.19
N MET A 83 0.08 5.53 -14.32
CA MET A 83 -0.81 4.67 -13.51
C MET A 83 -1.53 3.64 -14.38
N THR A 84 -1.74 2.41 -13.89
CA THR A 84 -2.55 1.45 -14.65
C THR A 84 -4.00 1.96 -14.81
N ASN A 85 -4.60 1.79 -15.98
CA ASN A 85 -5.99 2.21 -16.22
C ASN A 85 -7.03 1.36 -15.45
N THR A 86 -6.60 0.27 -14.81
CA THR A 86 -7.40 -0.59 -13.93
C THR A 86 -7.24 -0.26 -12.45
N ALA A 87 -6.56 0.84 -12.11
CA ALA A 87 -6.44 1.28 -10.73
C ALA A 87 -7.81 1.64 -10.15
N TYR A 88 -7.99 1.47 -8.85
CA TYR A 88 -9.21 1.84 -8.14
C TYR A 88 -9.63 3.29 -8.45
N GLU A 89 -10.91 3.51 -8.78
CA GLU A 89 -11.41 4.78 -9.33
C GLU A 89 -11.01 6.03 -8.48
N PRO A 90 -11.12 6.05 -7.15
CA PRO A 90 -10.60 7.15 -6.32
C PRO A 90 -9.11 7.45 -6.49
N SER A 91 -8.29 6.45 -6.81
CA SER A 91 -6.85 6.63 -7.11
C SER A 91 -6.66 7.38 -8.44
N GLN A 92 -7.48 7.05 -9.45
CA GLN A 92 -7.50 7.75 -10.74
C GLN A 92 -8.01 9.19 -10.58
N ASP A 93 -9.07 9.37 -9.80
CA ASP A 93 -9.67 10.66 -9.49
C ASP A 93 -8.71 11.59 -8.74
N PHE A 94 -7.94 11.06 -7.78
CA PHE A 94 -6.91 11.84 -7.11
C PHE A 94 -5.89 12.41 -8.11
N CYS A 95 -5.44 11.58 -9.05
CA CYS A 95 -4.50 12.01 -10.08
C CYS A 95 -5.10 13.06 -11.02
N THR A 96 -6.29 12.82 -11.54
CA THR A 96 -6.93 13.72 -12.52
C THR A 96 -7.49 15.01 -11.93
N LYS A 97 -7.92 15.00 -10.66
CA LYS A 97 -8.60 16.15 -10.03
C LYS A 97 -7.71 16.92 -9.06
N ILE A 98 -6.82 16.25 -8.34
CA ILE A 98 -5.96 16.89 -7.31
C ILE A 98 -4.57 17.13 -7.87
N LEU A 99 -3.87 16.10 -8.35
CA LEU A 99 -2.51 16.25 -8.87
C LEU A 99 -2.43 17.20 -10.08
N ALA A 100 -3.43 17.15 -10.96
CA ALA A 100 -3.53 18.10 -12.07
C ALA A 100 -3.53 19.57 -11.62
N LYS A 101 -4.15 19.90 -10.48
CA LYS A 101 -4.17 21.27 -9.93
C LYS A 101 -2.83 21.68 -9.31
N LEU A 102 -2.02 20.70 -8.92
CA LEU A 102 -0.66 20.89 -8.38
C LEU A 102 0.40 20.90 -9.50
N GLY A 103 -0.01 20.86 -10.77
CA GLY A 103 0.89 20.85 -11.91
C GLY A 103 1.60 19.50 -12.11
N VAL A 104 1.04 18.41 -11.57
CA VAL A 104 1.51 17.04 -11.80
C VAL A 104 0.60 16.38 -12.84
N THR A 105 1.19 15.82 -13.88
CA THR A 105 0.43 15.18 -14.97
C THR A 105 0.27 13.69 -14.75
N THR A 106 -0.70 13.07 -15.42
CA THR A 106 -0.93 11.62 -15.32
C THR A 106 -1.24 11.04 -16.69
N SER A 107 -0.65 9.88 -17.00
CA SER A 107 -1.07 9.05 -18.13
C SER A 107 -1.26 7.60 -17.68
N TRP A 108 -1.88 6.82 -18.57
CA TRP A 108 -2.41 5.50 -18.24
C TRP A 108 -1.77 4.40 -19.06
N PHE A 109 -1.68 3.20 -18.50
CA PHE A 109 -1.25 2.01 -19.23
C PHE A 109 -2.21 0.82 -19.05
N ASP A 110 -2.29 -0.01 -20.08
CA ASP A 110 -3.03 -1.27 -20.06
C ASP A 110 -2.37 -2.28 -19.09
N PRO A 111 -3.12 -3.00 -18.25
CA PRO A 111 -2.57 -3.91 -17.25
C PRO A 111 -1.71 -5.05 -17.84
N LEU A 112 -1.89 -5.38 -19.12
CA LEU A 112 -1.17 -6.45 -19.81
C LEU A 112 0.00 -5.95 -20.66
N ILE A 113 0.41 -4.68 -20.51
CA ILE A 113 1.48 -4.05 -21.31
C ILE A 113 2.85 -4.71 -21.12
N GLY A 114 3.12 -5.31 -19.95
CA GLY A 114 4.40 -5.94 -19.63
C GLY A 114 5.59 -5.00 -19.88
N ALA A 115 6.61 -5.48 -20.60
CA ALA A 115 7.83 -4.73 -20.89
C ALA A 115 7.63 -3.50 -21.80
N ASP A 116 6.54 -3.44 -22.57
CA ASP A 116 6.26 -2.30 -23.45
C ASP A 116 5.95 -1.01 -22.68
N ILE A 117 5.77 -1.08 -21.34
CA ILE A 117 5.60 0.08 -20.47
C ILE A 117 6.75 1.09 -20.60
N ALA A 118 7.97 0.63 -20.94
CA ALA A 118 9.12 1.51 -21.14
C ALA A 118 8.86 2.60 -22.19
N ARG A 119 7.97 2.36 -23.17
CA ARG A 119 7.58 3.33 -24.21
C ARG A 119 6.71 4.47 -23.69
N LEU A 120 6.07 4.27 -22.53
CA LEU A 120 5.18 5.25 -21.90
C LEU A 120 5.90 6.07 -20.81
N VAL A 121 7.10 5.65 -20.40
CA VAL A 121 7.94 6.39 -19.47
C VAL A 121 8.48 7.64 -20.16
N ARG A 122 8.30 8.78 -19.49
CA ARG A 122 8.74 10.12 -19.90
C ARG A 122 9.90 10.61 -19.03
N PRO A 123 10.71 11.58 -19.47
CA PRO A 123 11.80 12.15 -18.65
C PRO A 123 11.36 12.62 -17.25
N GLU A 124 10.16 13.16 -17.14
CA GLU A 124 9.56 13.66 -15.91
C GLU A 124 8.73 12.61 -15.14
N THR A 125 8.78 11.32 -15.54
CA THR A 125 8.04 10.25 -14.83
C THR A 125 8.65 9.99 -13.47
N ARG A 126 7.95 10.41 -12.43
CA ARG A 126 8.38 10.27 -11.05
C ARG A 126 7.83 9.02 -10.38
N VAL A 127 6.58 8.67 -10.68
CA VAL A 127 5.88 7.52 -10.09
C VAL A 127 5.33 6.62 -11.18
N VAL A 128 5.54 5.30 -11.03
CA VAL A 128 4.82 4.26 -11.77
C VAL A 128 3.94 3.52 -10.78
N PHE A 129 2.62 3.57 -10.97
CA PHE A 129 1.63 3.03 -10.03
C PHE A 129 0.92 1.81 -10.63
N LEU A 130 1.07 0.67 -9.96
CA LEU A 130 0.50 -0.62 -10.32
C LEU A 130 -0.67 -0.96 -9.40
N GLU A 131 -1.55 -1.83 -9.86
CA GLU A 131 -2.59 -2.46 -9.07
C GLU A 131 -2.85 -3.83 -9.69
N SER A 132 -2.55 -4.91 -8.97
CA SER A 132 -2.58 -6.27 -9.50
C SER A 132 -3.06 -7.26 -8.44
N PRO A 133 -4.20 -7.94 -8.65
CA PRO A 133 -5.10 -7.80 -9.80
C PRO A 133 -5.76 -6.42 -9.89
N GLY A 134 -6.10 -5.98 -11.11
CA GLY A 134 -6.79 -4.74 -11.38
C GLY A 134 -8.19 -4.68 -10.75
N SER A 135 -8.62 -3.48 -10.35
CA SER A 135 -9.93 -3.27 -9.72
C SER A 135 -11.07 -3.72 -10.64
N ILE A 136 -12.02 -4.48 -10.08
CA ILE A 136 -13.24 -4.97 -10.73
C ILE A 136 -12.97 -6.05 -11.80
N THR A 137 -12.08 -5.78 -12.76
CA THR A 137 -11.85 -6.60 -13.96
C THR A 137 -10.76 -7.68 -13.78
N MET A 138 -9.99 -7.61 -12.70
CA MET A 138 -9.13 -8.69 -12.18
C MET A 138 -7.91 -9.06 -13.06
N GLU A 139 -7.46 -8.19 -13.96
CA GLU A 139 -6.25 -8.41 -14.75
C GLU A 139 -5.01 -8.46 -13.87
N VAL A 140 -4.10 -9.39 -14.13
CA VAL A 140 -2.85 -9.56 -13.38
C VAL A 140 -1.69 -9.04 -14.22
N HIS A 141 -0.91 -8.12 -13.67
CA HIS A 141 0.26 -7.55 -14.35
C HIS A 141 1.40 -8.56 -14.45
N ASP A 142 2.22 -8.46 -15.50
CA ASP A 142 3.57 -9.02 -15.51
C ASP A 142 4.50 -8.06 -14.76
N VAL A 143 4.45 -8.12 -13.43
CA VAL A 143 5.24 -7.22 -12.55
C VAL A 143 6.75 -7.34 -12.79
N PRO A 144 7.36 -8.54 -12.92
CA PRO A 144 8.78 -8.66 -13.27
C PRO A 144 9.14 -7.90 -14.55
N ALA A 145 8.35 -8.05 -15.62
CA ALA A 145 8.61 -7.38 -16.89
C ALA A 145 8.47 -5.86 -16.77
N ILE A 146 7.41 -5.38 -16.08
CA ILE A 146 7.18 -3.95 -15.85
C ILE A 146 8.33 -3.34 -15.05
N VAL A 147 8.71 -3.94 -13.92
CA VAL A 147 9.78 -3.42 -13.06
C VAL A 147 11.10 -3.38 -13.81
N ALA A 148 11.48 -4.46 -14.52
CA ALA A 148 12.71 -4.49 -15.29
C ALA A 148 12.74 -3.38 -16.37
N ALA A 149 11.65 -3.22 -17.12
CA ALA A 149 11.53 -2.22 -18.16
C ALA A 149 11.60 -0.78 -17.62
N VAL A 150 10.89 -0.48 -16.53
CA VAL A 150 10.94 0.84 -15.87
C VAL A 150 12.33 1.14 -15.35
N ARG A 151 12.98 0.20 -14.65
CA ARG A 151 14.32 0.41 -14.09
C ARG A 151 15.39 0.64 -15.16
N GLN A 152 15.20 0.09 -16.36
CA GLN A 152 16.12 0.31 -17.49
C GLN A 152 16.10 1.75 -18.01
N VAL A 153 14.93 2.40 -18.05
CA VAL A 153 14.76 3.73 -18.67
C VAL A 153 14.61 4.87 -17.65
N ALA A 154 14.14 4.57 -16.45
CA ALA A 154 13.97 5.50 -15.34
C ALA A 154 14.30 4.80 -14.00
N PRO A 155 15.57 4.47 -13.74
CA PRO A 155 15.99 3.75 -12.53
C PRO A 155 15.56 4.46 -11.23
N GLU A 156 15.46 5.78 -11.29
CA GLU A 156 15.06 6.61 -10.15
C GLU A 156 13.55 6.73 -9.93
N ALA A 157 12.71 6.27 -10.86
CA ALA A 157 11.25 6.28 -10.68
C ALA A 157 10.83 5.46 -9.46
N ILE A 158 9.83 5.95 -8.73
CA ILE A 158 9.27 5.25 -7.57
C ILE A 158 8.17 4.33 -8.06
N ILE A 159 8.36 3.03 -7.89
CA ILE A 159 7.38 2.02 -8.31
C ILE A 159 6.52 1.68 -7.10
N MET A 160 5.22 1.94 -7.21
CA MET A 160 4.23 1.68 -6.17
C MET A 160 3.24 0.61 -6.65
N ILE A 161 2.73 -0.20 -5.73
CA ILE A 161 1.61 -1.11 -6.04
C ILE A 161 0.52 -0.99 -4.97
N ASP A 162 -0.75 -0.91 -5.39
CA ASP A 162 -1.85 -1.29 -4.52
C ASP A 162 -1.92 -2.82 -4.47
N ASN A 163 -1.47 -3.37 -3.34
CA ASN A 163 -1.37 -4.80 -3.05
C ASN A 163 -2.53 -5.30 -2.19
N THR A 164 -3.64 -4.56 -2.13
CA THR A 164 -4.79 -4.86 -1.26
C THR A 164 -5.32 -6.27 -1.48
N TRP A 165 -5.45 -6.71 -2.73
CA TRP A 165 -6.04 -8.00 -3.05
C TRP A 165 -5.20 -9.17 -2.56
N ALA A 166 -3.88 -9.06 -2.67
CA ALA A 166 -2.94 -10.08 -2.21
C ALA A 166 -2.67 -10.02 -0.69
N ALA A 167 -3.28 -9.04 0.01
CA ALA A 167 -3.11 -8.78 1.43
C ALA A 167 -1.64 -8.59 1.87
N GLY A 168 -0.76 -8.17 0.96
CA GLY A 168 0.69 -8.05 1.19
C GLY A 168 1.46 -9.37 1.32
N ILE A 169 0.76 -10.50 1.44
CA ILE A 169 1.38 -11.79 1.77
C ILE A 169 1.27 -12.84 0.66
N LEU A 170 0.27 -12.73 -0.22
CA LEU A 170 0.13 -13.62 -1.39
C LEU A 170 0.98 -13.15 -2.58
N PHE A 171 1.39 -11.88 -2.57
CA PHE A 171 2.33 -11.30 -3.52
C PHE A 171 3.32 -10.41 -2.77
N LYS A 172 4.58 -10.83 -2.71
CA LYS A 172 5.66 -10.17 -1.97
C LYS A 172 6.25 -9.02 -2.77
N ALA A 173 5.48 -7.94 -2.94
CA ALA A 173 5.81 -6.84 -3.86
C ALA A 173 7.25 -6.32 -3.77
N LEU A 174 7.78 -6.13 -2.56
CA LEU A 174 9.13 -5.59 -2.36
C LEU A 174 10.24 -6.52 -2.87
N ASP A 175 10.02 -7.85 -2.85
CA ASP A 175 10.95 -8.84 -3.41
C ASP A 175 11.03 -8.75 -4.94
N PHE A 176 10.02 -8.17 -5.59
CA PHE A 176 9.95 -7.95 -7.04
C PHE A 176 10.48 -6.58 -7.46
N GLY A 177 11.15 -5.83 -6.58
CA GLY A 177 11.77 -4.53 -6.91
C GLY A 177 10.81 -3.34 -6.95
N ILE A 178 9.57 -3.54 -6.47
CA ILE A 178 8.63 -2.45 -6.15
C ILE A 178 9.16 -1.72 -4.90
N ASP A 179 9.01 -0.40 -4.87
CA ASP A 179 9.51 0.41 -3.77
C ASP A 179 8.55 0.48 -2.59
N ILE A 180 7.24 0.54 -2.87
CA ILE A 180 6.19 0.73 -1.87
C ILE A 180 4.98 -0.15 -2.18
N SER A 181 4.62 -0.99 -1.21
CA SER A 181 3.40 -1.82 -1.21
C SER A 181 2.33 -1.14 -0.38
N ILE A 182 1.22 -0.75 -1.02
CA ILE A 182 0.11 -0.03 -0.41
C ILE A 182 -1.06 -0.99 -0.21
N GLN A 183 -1.79 -0.89 0.89
CA GLN A 183 -3.03 -1.64 1.07
C GLN A 183 -4.14 -0.79 1.66
N ALA A 184 -5.35 -0.99 1.16
CA ALA A 184 -6.57 -0.78 1.92
C ALA A 184 -6.72 -1.93 2.94
N GLY A 185 -6.01 -1.83 4.07
CA GLY A 185 -6.12 -2.80 5.16
C GLY A 185 -7.53 -2.94 5.74
N THR A 186 -8.43 -1.98 5.45
CA THR A 186 -9.90 -2.09 5.59
C THR A 186 -10.45 -3.44 5.08
N LYS A 187 -9.81 -4.04 4.07
CA LYS A 187 -10.24 -5.29 3.43
C LYS A 187 -9.73 -6.51 4.19
N TYR A 188 -8.76 -7.25 3.66
CA TYR A 188 -8.36 -8.54 4.23
C TYR A 188 -7.63 -8.43 5.58
N LEU A 189 -6.92 -7.33 5.86
CA LEU A 189 -6.17 -7.18 7.10
C LEU A 189 -7.11 -7.05 8.31
N ILE A 190 -8.07 -6.12 8.25
CA ILE A 190 -9.18 -6.05 9.21
C ILE A 190 -10.01 -7.34 9.13
N GLY A 191 -10.54 -7.66 7.94
CA GLY A 191 -11.19 -8.94 7.65
C GLY A 191 -12.61 -9.12 8.20
N HIS A 192 -13.19 -8.09 8.83
CA HIS A 192 -14.48 -8.16 9.53
C HIS A 192 -15.43 -6.98 9.21
N SER A 193 -15.08 -6.13 8.23
CA SER A 193 -15.94 -5.04 7.73
C SER A 193 -16.35 -3.98 8.77
N ASP A 194 -15.53 -3.78 9.81
CA ASP A 194 -15.86 -2.97 10.99
C ASP A 194 -14.86 -1.83 11.28
N ALA A 195 -13.78 -1.71 10.50
CA ALA A 195 -12.81 -0.62 10.63
C ALA A 195 -12.14 -0.27 9.29
N MET A 196 -11.64 0.96 9.18
CA MET A 196 -10.93 1.45 8.01
C MET A 196 -9.47 1.74 8.34
N VAL A 197 -8.56 1.28 7.48
CA VAL A 197 -7.13 1.49 7.64
C VAL A 197 -6.46 1.44 6.28
N GLY A 198 -5.45 2.29 6.09
CA GLY A 198 -4.51 2.20 5.00
C GLY A 198 -3.10 1.95 5.52
N THR A 199 -2.33 1.13 4.81
CA THR A 199 -0.91 0.89 5.10
C THR A 199 -0.08 1.13 3.85
N ALA A 200 1.13 1.66 4.01
CA ALA A 200 2.12 1.68 2.94
C ALA A 200 3.47 1.19 3.50
N VAL A 201 3.88 -0.01 3.11
CA VAL A 201 5.15 -0.61 3.50
C VAL A 201 6.19 -0.29 2.43
N ALA A 202 7.29 0.34 2.83
CA ALA A 202 8.30 0.84 1.92
C ALA A 202 9.66 0.15 2.13
N ASN A 203 10.43 0.05 1.05
CA ASN A 203 11.83 -0.30 1.12
C ASN A 203 12.66 0.81 1.82
N ALA A 204 13.93 0.51 2.14
CA ALA A 204 14.82 1.44 2.84
C ALA A 204 15.06 2.75 2.06
N ARG A 205 15.04 2.69 0.73
CA ARG A 205 15.23 3.85 -0.15
C ARG A 205 14.11 4.88 0.02
N CYS A 206 12.86 4.43 0.08
CA CYS A 206 11.68 5.30 0.06
C CYS A 206 11.14 5.63 1.46
N TRP A 207 11.44 4.81 2.47
CA TRP A 207 10.84 4.93 3.80
C TRP A 207 11.00 6.33 4.44
N PRO A 208 12.20 6.95 4.48
CA PRO A 208 12.34 8.24 5.15
C PRO A 208 11.48 9.34 4.52
N GLN A 209 11.43 9.41 3.19
CA GLN A 209 10.63 10.41 2.46
C GLN A 209 9.13 10.17 2.66
N LEU A 210 8.66 8.92 2.50
CA LEU A 210 7.26 8.58 2.72
C LEU A 210 6.81 8.95 4.14
N ARG A 211 7.58 8.54 5.15
CA ARG A 211 7.27 8.78 6.56
C ARG A 211 7.15 10.26 6.88
N GLU A 212 8.13 11.07 6.46
CA GLU A 212 8.17 12.48 6.83
C GLU A 212 7.14 13.31 6.05
N ASN A 213 6.95 13.06 4.75
CA ASN A 213 5.99 13.82 3.95
C ASN A 213 4.55 13.45 4.33
N ALA A 214 4.24 12.17 4.60
CA ALA A 214 2.94 11.78 5.13
C ALA A 214 2.67 12.40 6.52
N TYR A 215 3.70 12.49 7.38
CA TYR A 215 3.57 13.14 8.69
C TYR A 215 3.25 14.64 8.57
N LEU A 216 3.84 15.35 7.60
CA LEU A 216 3.54 16.76 7.33
C LEU A 216 2.09 16.96 6.87
N MET A 217 1.53 15.98 6.15
CA MET A 217 0.10 15.94 5.79
C MET A 217 -0.80 15.49 6.94
N GLY A 218 -0.25 15.33 8.15
CA GLY A 218 -1.01 14.95 9.35
C GLY A 218 -1.53 13.51 9.34
N GLN A 219 -1.02 12.65 8.46
CA GLN A 219 -1.50 11.29 8.31
C GLN A 219 -1.15 10.45 9.54
N MET A 220 -2.17 9.80 10.10
CA MET A 220 -2.05 8.82 11.19
C MET A 220 -3.29 7.92 11.23
N LEU A 221 -3.23 6.87 12.05
CA LEU A 221 -4.35 5.99 12.39
C LEU A 221 -4.62 6.12 13.90
N ASP A 222 -5.84 5.83 14.35
CA ASP A 222 -6.11 5.74 15.79
C ASP A 222 -5.59 4.41 16.38
N ALA A 223 -5.33 4.41 17.69
CA ALA A 223 -4.72 3.26 18.37
C ALA A 223 -5.63 2.02 18.38
N ASP A 224 -6.95 2.21 18.48
CA ASP A 224 -7.91 1.11 18.53
C ASP A 224 -7.98 0.40 17.18
N THR A 225 -8.02 1.14 16.07
CA THR A 225 -7.96 0.56 14.73
C THR A 225 -6.62 -0.10 14.45
N ALA A 226 -5.50 0.47 14.92
CA ALA A 226 -4.19 -0.19 14.83
C ALA A 226 -4.17 -1.56 15.54
N TYR A 227 -4.78 -1.62 16.74
CA TYR A 227 -4.97 -2.85 17.49
C TYR A 227 -5.89 -3.84 16.75
N MET A 228 -7.05 -3.39 16.25
CA MET A 228 -8.00 -4.23 15.52
C MET A 228 -7.38 -4.82 14.25
N THR A 229 -6.55 -4.04 13.55
CA THR A 229 -5.78 -4.51 12.39
C THR A 229 -4.82 -5.62 12.82
N SER A 230 -4.01 -5.37 13.85
CA SER A 230 -3.07 -6.37 14.39
C SER A 230 -3.76 -7.65 14.88
N ARG A 231 -5.00 -7.54 15.37
CA ARG A 231 -5.85 -8.68 15.73
C ARG A 231 -6.34 -9.43 14.51
N GLY A 232 -6.77 -8.72 13.46
CA GLY A 232 -7.21 -9.30 12.18
C GLY A 232 -6.11 -10.11 11.49
N LEU A 233 -4.84 -9.68 11.60
CA LEU A 233 -3.68 -10.41 11.07
C LEU A 233 -3.58 -11.85 11.60
N ARG A 234 -4.03 -12.11 12.83
CA ARG A 234 -3.91 -13.44 13.49
C ARG A 234 -4.72 -14.52 12.80
N THR A 235 -5.79 -14.15 12.10
CA THR A 235 -6.63 -15.07 11.33
C THR A 235 -6.48 -14.90 9.82
N LEU A 236 -5.59 -14.02 9.35
CA LEU A 236 -5.42 -13.71 7.93
C LEU A 236 -5.16 -14.96 7.10
N GLY A 237 -4.23 -15.81 7.53
CA GLY A 237 -3.89 -17.04 6.80
C GLY A 237 -5.04 -18.04 6.70
N VAL A 238 -5.78 -18.29 7.79
CA VAL A 238 -6.93 -19.22 7.75
C VAL A 238 -8.09 -18.64 6.92
N ARG A 239 -8.34 -17.33 7.01
CA ARG A 239 -9.38 -16.65 6.22
C ARG A 239 -9.05 -16.67 4.72
N LEU A 240 -7.83 -16.30 4.33
CA LEU A 240 -7.42 -16.28 2.92
C LEU A 240 -7.46 -17.66 2.28
N ARG A 241 -7.06 -18.73 3.00
CA ARG A 241 -7.21 -20.10 2.49
C ARG A 241 -8.67 -20.44 2.20
N GLN A 242 -9.59 -20.13 3.13
CA GLN A 242 -11.01 -20.34 2.91
C GLN A 242 -11.56 -19.48 1.76
N HIS A 243 -11.14 -18.21 1.65
CA HIS A 243 -11.53 -17.33 0.55
C HIS A 243 -11.07 -17.87 -0.80
N HIS A 244 -9.84 -18.40 -0.88
CA HIS A 244 -9.33 -19.01 -2.10
C HIS A 244 -10.14 -20.25 -2.47
N GLU A 245 -10.28 -21.22 -1.57
CA GLU A 245 -11.01 -22.47 -1.84
C GLU A 245 -12.46 -22.20 -2.31
N SER A 246 -13.17 -21.36 -1.55
CA SER A 246 -14.57 -21.03 -1.88
C SER A 246 -14.68 -20.26 -3.20
N SER A 247 -13.81 -19.25 -3.43
CA SER A 247 -13.90 -18.41 -4.62
C SER A 247 -13.54 -19.17 -5.90
N LEU A 248 -12.53 -20.04 -5.84
CA LEU A 248 -12.16 -20.88 -6.98
C LEU A 248 -13.28 -21.85 -7.36
N ARG A 249 -13.87 -22.53 -6.37
CA ARG A 249 -15.00 -23.44 -6.60
C ARG A 249 -16.19 -22.73 -7.24
N ILE A 250 -16.52 -21.52 -6.78
CA ILE A 250 -17.61 -20.71 -7.35
C ILE A 250 -17.26 -20.29 -8.77
N ALA A 251 -16.03 -19.84 -9.02
CA ALA A 251 -15.62 -19.39 -10.34
C ALA A 251 -15.59 -20.53 -11.37
N GLU A 252 -15.12 -21.71 -10.99
CA GLU A 252 -15.15 -22.92 -11.84
C GLU A 252 -16.58 -23.33 -12.17
N TRP A 253 -17.49 -23.29 -11.18
CA TRP A 253 -18.90 -23.55 -11.40
C TRP A 253 -19.54 -22.52 -12.33
N LEU A 254 -19.30 -21.22 -12.12
CA LEU A 254 -19.81 -20.14 -12.98
C LEU A 254 -19.30 -20.26 -14.43
N ALA A 255 -18.04 -20.63 -14.62
CA ALA A 255 -17.44 -20.79 -15.95
C ALA A 255 -18.06 -21.94 -16.76
N GLN A 256 -18.64 -22.94 -16.09
CA GLN A 256 -19.34 -24.07 -16.71
C GLN A 256 -20.85 -23.82 -16.82
N HIS A 257 -21.38 -22.78 -16.19
CA HIS A 257 -22.82 -22.54 -16.13
C HIS A 257 -23.34 -22.04 -17.49
N PRO A 258 -24.45 -22.57 -18.04
CA PRO A 258 -24.97 -22.17 -19.36
C PRO A 258 -25.32 -20.69 -19.52
N GLN A 259 -25.55 -19.99 -18.40
CA GLN A 259 -25.84 -18.55 -18.34
C GLN A 259 -24.61 -17.72 -17.91
N GLY A 260 -23.47 -18.36 -17.63
CA GLY A 260 -22.23 -17.70 -17.26
C GLY A 260 -21.58 -17.08 -18.49
N GLY A 261 -21.67 -15.76 -18.63
CA GLY A 261 -20.76 -15.01 -19.49
C GLY A 261 -19.32 -15.21 -19.00
N ALA A 262 -18.35 -15.26 -19.92
CA ALA A 262 -16.94 -15.62 -19.67
C ALA A 262 -16.21 -14.67 -18.68
N GLY A 263 -16.54 -14.72 -17.38
CA GLY A 263 -15.79 -14.09 -16.31
C GLY A 263 -14.61 -14.98 -15.97
N LYS A 264 -13.40 -14.58 -16.39
CA LYS A 264 -12.17 -15.30 -16.05
C LYS A 264 -11.88 -15.10 -14.55
N PRO A 265 -11.86 -16.14 -13.70
CA PRO A 265 -11.13 -16.02 -12.44
C PRO A 265 -9.66 -15.69 -12.75
N PRO A 266 -8.98 -14.88 -11.91
CA PRO A 266 -7.55 -14.70 -12.03
C PRO A 266 -6.92 -16.08 -11.98
N ARG A 267 -6.31 -16.51 -13.10
CA ARG A 267 -5.61 -17.79 -13.17
C ARG A 267 -4.54 -17.73 -12.09
N THR A 268 -4.60 -18.66 -11.14
CA THR A 268 -3.55 -18.87 -10.16
C THR A 268 -2.22 -18.87 -10.90
N ALA A 269 -1.35 -17.92 -10.57
CA ALA A 269 0.06 -18.05 -10.88
C ALA A 269 0.51 -19.36 -10.22
N ARG A 270 0.63 -20.42 -11.03
CA ARG A 270 1.48 -21.54 -10.66
C ARG A 270 2.90 -21.04 -10.81
N GLN A 271 3.45 -20.48 -9.74
CA GLN A 271 4.86 -20.46 -9.35
C GLN A 271 4.99 -19.80 -7.98
#